data_AF-A0A857MJQ0-F1
#
_entry.id   AF-A0A857MJQ0-F1
#
_cell.length_a   1.000
_cell.length_b   1.000
_cell.length_c   1.000
_cell.angle_alpha   90.00
_cell.angle_beta   90.00
_cell.angle_gamma   90.00
#
_symmetry.space_group_name_H-M   'P 1'
#
loop_
_entity.id
_entity.type
_entity.pdbx_description
1 polymer ?
#
loop_
_entity_poly.entity_id
_entity_poly.type
_entity_poly.pdbx_seq_one_letter_code
_entity_poly.pdbx_strand_id
1 'polypeptide(L)'
;MHSRTHHRLHRPPWHATSLYARAWREFDEALYETHGRGWELVRVEWLSRAIDDMKQRVERSSEAERVPRLIALLLLQAPRAARAQHIMDSRHGHGYHNRSKRLYELIDFNDTLVDIVLALSHEQRQVFAQEIYTHMSTVCRRSRTHMFTREQFDAITHGLSRETAVYLAARETGLDVHMTSRVADGLGVDMQVRDGASDRYINIDCKTTGAYLRRVEELRREGRLREDEVAQALTRGYIEVLNGHRKDQVRVVLFAVVTEAMGEIRGFEFTRTDLVAGKLHEAIRAYGRHDGQFYRYEA
;
A
#
# COMPACT_ATOMS: atom_id res chain seq x y z
N MET A 1 31.86 33.02 4.09
CA MET A 1 30.59 33.51 3.51
C MET A 1 30.57 33.14 2.03
N HIS A 2 29.91 32.04 1.65
CA HIS A 2 29.69 31.70 0.24
C HIS A 2 28.25 32.01 -0.12
N SER A 3 28.11 32.84 -1.13
CA SER A 3 26.85 33.39 -1.64
C SER A 3 25.91 32.28 -2.11
N ARG A 4 24.70 32.24 -1.54
CA ARG A 4 23.58 31.43 -2.04
C ARG A 4 23.05 32.09 -3.33
N THR A 5 23.65 31.78 -4.47
CA THR A 5 23.08 32.15 -5.77
C THR A 5 21.87 31.27 -6.07
N HIS A 6 20.69 31.80 -5.76
CA HIS A 6 19.41 31.25 -6.20
C HIS A 6 19.31 31.29 -7.72
N HIS A 7 19.69 30.21 -8.41
CA HIS A 7 19.21 29.97 -9.77
C HIS A 7 17.72 29.63 -9.72
N ARG A 8 16.88 30.67 -9.86
CA ARG A 8 15.46 30.54 -10.18
C ARG A 8 15.34 30.20 -11.67
N LEU A 9 15.16 28.93 -12.00
CA LEU A 9 14.71 28.48 -13.31
C LEU A 9 13.55 27.48 -13.14
N HIS A 10 12.59 27.59 -14.06
CA HIS A 10 11.23 27.04 -14.11
C HIS A 10 10.89 25.91 -13.12
N ARG A 11 10.47 26.31 -11.91
CA ARG A 11 9.52 25.49 -11.13
C ARG A 11 8.23 25.40 -11.94
N PRO A 12 7.60 24.22 -12.11
CA PRO A 12 6.30 24.18 -12.74
C PRO A 12 5.33 25.07 -11.94
N PRO A 13 4.28 25.63 -12.55
CA PRO A 13 3.39 26.60 -11.92
C PRO A 13 2.48 25.91 -10.90
N TRP A 14 3.06 25.36 -9.85
CA TRP A 14 2.33 24.84 -8.71
C TRP A 14 2.11 26.01 -7.77
N HIS A 15 0.85 26.30 -7.44
CA HIS A 15 0.52 27.25 -6.39
C HIS A 15 1.37 26.93 -5.16
N ALA A 16 2.18 27.89 -4.69
CA ALA A 16 3.27 27.66 -3.73
C ALA A 16 2.82 27.10 -2.35
N THR A 17 1.51 26.98 -2.15
CA THR A 17 0.85 26.49 -0.94
C THR A 17 0.20 25.10 -1.10
N SER A 18 0.16 24.51 -2.31
CA SER A 18 -0.48 23.20 -2.50
C SER A 18 0.32 22.06 -1.86
N LEU A 19 -0.37 20.96 -1.51
CA LEU A 19 0.25 19.75 -0.97
C LEU A 19 1.40 19.26 -1.85
N TYR A 20 1.17 19.18 -3.17
CA TYR A 20 2.18 18.76 -4.12
C TYR A 20 3.32 19.78 -4.28
N ALA A 21 3.05 21.09 -4.20
CA ALA A 21 4.12 22.09 -4.19
C ALA A 21 5.04 21.92 -2.98
N ARG A 22 4.48 21.58 -1.81
CA ARG A 22 5.27 21.24 -0.61
C ARG A 22 6.10 19.97 -0.85
N ALA A 23 5.48 18.92 -1.38
CA ALA A 23 6.18 17.67 -1.67
C ALA A 23 7.35 17.84 -2.66
N TRP A 24 7.16 18.65 -3.70
CA TRP A 24 8.24 18.97 -4.65
C TRP A 24 9.40 19.73 -4.01
N ARG A 25 9.15 20.57 -3.00
CA ARG A 25 10.22 21.22 -2.23
C ARG A 25 11.02 20.20 -1.42
N GLU A 26 10.35 19.32 -0.70
CA GLU A 26 10.99 18.25 0.08
C GLU A 26 11.81 17.32 -0.84
N PHE A 27 11.27 16.99 -2.02
CA PHE A 27 11.96 16.20 -3.05
C PHE A 27 13.26 16.87 -3.52
N ASP A 28 13.18 18.15 -3.91
CA ASP A 28 14.34 18.89 -4.43
C ASP A 28 15.40 19.12 -3.35
N GLU A 29 14.98 19.40 -2.12
CA GLU A 29 15.86 19.57 -0.97
C GLU A 29 16.60 18.28 -0.63
N ALA A 30 15.91 17.13 -0.62
CA ALA A 30 16.56 15.84 -0.39
C ALA A 30 17.59 15.51 -1.47
N LEU A 31 17.29 15.77 -2.76
CA LEU A 31 18.28 15.59 -3.82
C LEU A 31 19.48 16.52 -3.65
N TYR A 32 19.23 17.79 -3.35
CA TYR A 32 20.28 18.79 -3.19
C TYR A 32 21.21 18.48 -2.03
N GLU A 33 20.68 18.11 -0.87
CA GLU A 33 21.50 17.75 0.29
C GLU A 33 22.31 16.47 0.05
N THR A 34 21.72 15.48 -0.62
CA THR A 34 22.40 14.21 -0.86
C THR A 34 23.52 14.33 -1.90
N HIS A 35 23.31 15.10 -2.96
CA HIS A 35 24.15 15.08 -4.17
C HIS A 35 24.71 16.45 -4.59
N GLY A 36 24.40 17.52 -3.86
CA GLY A 36 24.72 18.91 -4.23
C GLY A 36 24.01 19.38 -5.51
N ARG A 37 22.99 18.64 -5.96
CA ARG A 37 22.29 18.85 -7.23
C ARG A 37 20.79 18.67 -7.03
N GLY A 38 20.01 19.60 -7.54
CA GLY A 38 18.54 19.51 -7.53
C GLY A 38 17.99 18.59 -8.61
N TRP A 39 16.66 18.60 -8.74
CA TRP A 39 15.89 17.74 -9.63
C TRP A 39 16.30 17.82 -11.12
N GLU A 40 16.90 18.94 -11.54
CA GLU A 40 17.31 19.20 -12.92
C GLU A 40 18.26 18.13 -13.50
N LEU A 41 19.08 17.52 -12.63
CA LEU A 41 20.14 16.58 -13.00
C LEU A 41 19.90 15.17 -12.46
N VAL A 42 18.70 14.87 -11.96
CA VAL A 42 18.40 13.59 -11.30
C VAL A 42 18.70 12.39 -12.21
N ARG A 43 19.34 11.36 -11.65
CA ARG A 43 19.62 10.08 -12.29
C ARG A 43 19.16 8.94 -11.40
N VAL A 44 18.66 7.86 -11.99
CA VAL A 44 18.12 6.72 -11.23
C VAL A 44 19.18 6.09 -10.30
N GLU A 45 20.45 6.12 -10.69
CA GLU A 45 21.57 5.60 -9.90
C GLU A 45 21.80 6.37 -8.60
N TRP A 46 21.39 7.65 -8.55
CA TRP A 46 21.60 8.54 -7.41
C TRP A 46 20.50 8.42 -6.36
N LEU A 47 19.37 7.80 -6.70
CA LEU A 47 18.18 7.86 -5.85
C LEU A 47 18.32 7.06 -4.56
N SER A 48 19.22 6.07 -4.47
CA SER A 48 19.31 5.19 -3.29
C SER A 48 19.51 5.96 -2.00
N ARG A 49 20.54 6.78 -1.94
CA ARG A 49 20.85 7.56 -0.73
C ARG A 49 19.77 8.60 -0.41
N ALA A 50 19.23 9.26 -1.44
CA ALA A 50 18.17 10.25 -1.25
C ALA A 50 16.86 9.61 -0.74
N ILE A 51 16.55 8.38 -1.16
CA ILE A 51 15.42 7.59 -0.63
C ILE A 51 15.67 7.27 0.85
N ASP A 52 16.85 6.76 1.20
CA ASP A 52 17.18 6.39 2.57
C ASP A 52 17.15 7.61 3.52
N ASP A 53 17.71 8.74 3.08
CA ASP A 53 17.67 10.00 3.83
C ASP A 53 16.23 10.53 3.96
N MET A 54 15.40 10.42 2.91
CA MET A 54 14.00 10.82 2.97
C MET A 54 13.16 9.92 3.90
N LYS A 55 13.43 8.60 3.96
CA LYS A 55 12.79 7.70 4.93
C LYS A 55 13.01 8.18 6.36
N GLN A 56 14.26 8.54 6.71
CA GLN A 56 14.56 9.10 8.04
C GLN A 56 13.84 10.42 8.31
N ARG A 57 13.64 11.27 7.29
CA ARG A 57 12.89 12.53 7.43
C ARG A 57 11.39 12.30 7.65
N VAL A 58 10.82 11.26 7.05
CA VAL A 58 9.44 10.83 7.27
C VAL A 58 9.27 10.30 8.69
N GLU A 59 10.18 9.45 9.17
CA GLU A 59 10.14 8.90 10.54
C GLU A 59 10.18 10.02 11.60
N ARG A 60 10.97 11.08 11.36
CA ARG A 60 11.10 12.22 12.27
C ARG A 60 10.11 13.35 12.00
N SER A 61 9.16 13.17 11.07
CA SER A 61 8.24 14.24 10.67
C SER A 61 7.14 14.47 11.70
N SER A 62 6.78 15.74 11.89
CA SER A 62 5.51 16.09 12.50
C SER A 62 4.34 15.72 11.57
N GLU A 63 3.15 15.56 12.13
CA GLU A 63 1.93 15.22 11.36
C GLU A 63 1.70 16.17 10.17
N ALA A 64 1.92 17.47 10.37
CA ALA A 64 1.76 18.51 9.35
C ALA A 64 2.76 18.41 8.19
N GLU A 65 3.91 17.77 8.40
CA GLU A 65 4.99 17.59 7.42
C GLU A 65 4.99 16.19 6.79
N ARG A 66 4.33 15.23 7.44
CA ARG A 66 4.39 13.81 7.07
C ARG A 66 3.91 13.55 5.65
N VAL A 67 2.73 14.04 5.28
CA VAL A 67 2.15 13.77 3.94
C VAL A 67 3.02 14.35 2.81
N PRO A 68 3.44 15.63 2.83
CA PRO A 68 4.39 16.13 1.82
C PRO A 68 5.66 15.31 1.69
N ARG A 69 6.25 14.86 2.81
CA ARG A 69 7.48 14.06 2.81
C ARG A 69 7.26 12.64 2.30
N LEU A 70 6.13 12.01 2.63
CA LEU A 70 5.74 10.73 2.07
C LEU A 70 5.55 10.82 0.55
N ILE A 71 4.87 11.86 0.06
CA ILE A 71 4.75 12.08 -1.40
C ILE A 71 6.13 12.28 -2.02
N ALA A 72 7.02 13.06 -1.41
CA ALA A 72 8.38 13.25 -1.90
C ALA A 72 9.17 11.93 -1.94
N LEU A 73 9.03 11.08 -0.91
CA LEU A 73 9.60 9.74 -0.86
C LEU A 73 9.09 8.87 -2.02
N LEU A 74 7.77 8.86 -2.25
CA LEU A 74 7.17 8.10 -3.35
C LEU A 74 7.70 8.56 -4.72
N LEU A 75 7.85 9.87 -4.90
CA LEU A 75 8.44 10.46 -6.11
C LEU A 75 9.91 10.03 -6.31
N LEU A 76 10.70 9.94 -5.23
CA LEU A 76 12.08 9.43 -5.28
C LEU A 76 12.13 7.93 -5.60
N GLN A 77 11.17 7.14 -5.13
CA GLN A 77 11.10 5.71 -5.35
C GLN A 77 10.62 5.34 -6.77
N ALA A 78 9.69 6.11 -7.33
CA ALA A 78 8.99 5.78 -8.59
C ALA A 78 9.92 5.35 -9.74
N PRO A 79 11.06 6.04 -10.01
CA PRO A 79 11.99 5.61 -11.05
C PRO A 79 12.54 4.19 -10.87
N ARG A 80 12.86 3.79 -9.63
CA ARG A 80 13.40 2.46 -9.31
C ARG A 80 12.30 1.41 -9.33
N ALA A 81 11.12 1.74 -8.79
CA ALA A 81 9.95 0.86 -8.79
C ALA A 81 9.49 0.51 -10.22
N ALA A 82 9.36 1.51 -11.09
CA ALA A 82 8.99 1.29 -12.49
C ALA A 82 10.02 0.44 -13.26
N ARG A 83 11.32 0.69 -13.02
CA ARG A 83 12.39 -0.15 -13.58
C ARG A 83 12.33 -1.58 -13.04
N ALA A 84 12.04 -1.77 -11.76
CA ALA A 84 11.89 -3.09 -11.15
C ALA A 84 10.74 -3.86 -11.81
N GLN A 85 9.57 -3.25 -11.96
CA GLN A 85 8.40 -3.83 -12.65
C GLN A 85 8.73 -4.23 -14.08
N HIS A 86 9.30 -3.32 -14.87
CA HIS A 86 9.65 -3.60 -16.26
C HIS A 86 10.61 -4.81 -16.40
N ILE A 87 11.58 -4.93 -15.49
CA ILE A 87 12.51 -6.08 -15.48
C ILE A 87 11.77 -7.37 -15.09
N MET A 88 10.80 -7.30 -14.17
CA MET A 88 9.98 -8.47 -13.80
C MET A 88 9.13 -8.94 -14.99
N ASP A 89 8.51 -8.00 -15.71
CA ASP A 89 7.62 -8.30 -16.84
C ASP A 89 8.39 -8.81 -18.07
N SER A 90 9.57 -8.25 -18.36
CA SER A 90 10.36 -8.61 -19.55
C SER A 90 11.12 -9.93 -19.45
N ARG A 91 11.34 -10.49 -18.25
CA ARG A 91 12.21 -11.67 -18.03
C ARG A 91 11.46 -12.94 -17.61
N HIS A 92 10.33 -13.21 -18.27
CA HIS A 92 9.68 -14.53 -18.24
C HIS A 92 10.52 -15.53 -19.05
N GLY A 93 11.63 -16.05 -18.50
CA GLY A 93 12.52 -16.93 -19.26
C GLY A 93 13.66 -17.55 -18.45
N HIS A 94 14.81 -16.88 -18.32
CA HIS A 94 15.98 -17.44 -17.63
C HIS A 94 16.85 -16.33 -16.98
N GLY A 95 17.41 -16.61 -15.79
CA GLY A 95 18.47 -15.79 -15.18
C GLY A 95 18.00 -14.72 -14.18
N TYR A 96 17.48 -15.16 -13.03
CA TYR A 96 16.89 -14.29 -12.01
C TYR A 96 17.81 -14.00 -10.81
N HIS A 97 19.04 -13.52 -11.05
CA HIS A 97 20.03 -13.30 -9.98
C HIS A 97 19.74 -12.15 -9.00
N ASN A 98 18.64 -11.40 -9.14
CA ASN A 98 18.31 -10.24 -8.28
C ASN A 98 16.79 -10.06 -8.03
N ARG A 99 16.03 -11.16 -7.88
CA ARG A 99 14.58 -11.12 -7.63
C ARG A 99 14.23 -10.34 -6.38
N SER A 100 14.92 -10.66 -5.28
CA SER A 100 14.63 -10.12 -3.97
C SER A 100 14.79 -8.60 -3.94
N LYS A 101 15.88 -8.06 -4.50
CA LYS A 101 16.10 -6.62 -4.53
C LYS A 101 15.00 -5.86 -5.28
N ARG A 102 14.56 -6.36 -6.45
CA ARG A 102 13.50 -5.73 -7.24
C ARG A 102 12.14 -5.80 -6.54
N LEU A 103 11.86 -6.94 -5.90
CA LEU A 103 10.67 -7.09 -5.09
C LEU A 103 10.65 -6.06 -3.96
N TYR A 104 11.76 -5.83 -3.26
CA TYR A 104 11.84 -4.81 -2.22
C TYR A 104 11.56 -3.38 -2.71
N GLU A 105 11.98 -3.00 -3.93
CA GLU A 105 11.65 -1.68 -4.49
C GLU A 105 10.14 -1.48 -4.67
N LEU A 106 9.47 -2.52 -5.17
CA LEU A 106 8.02 -2.47 -5.39
C LEU A 106 7.25 -2.46 -4.08
N ILE A 107 7.71 -3.23 -3.08
CA ILE A 107 7.09 -3.20 -1.76
C ILE A 107 7.31 -1.84 -1.08
N ASP A 108 8.53 -1.27 -1.14
CA ASP A 108 8.82 0.09 -0.63
C ASP A 108 7.91 1.15 -1.23
N PHE A 109 7.70 1.05 -2.54
CA PHE A 109 6.80 1.93 -3.26
C PHE A 109 5.34 1.76 -2.82
N ASN A 110 4.85 0.51 -2.72
CA ASN A 110 3.47 0.22 -2.34
C ASN A 110 3.16 0.68 -0.91
N ASP A 111 4.04 0.39 0.06
CA ASP A 111 3.84 0.80 1.46
C ASP A 111 3.79 2.32 1.58
N THR A 112 4.71 3.03 0.89
CA THR A 112 4.71 4.49 0.89
C THR A 112 3.43 5.05 0.27
N LEU A 113 2.89 4.40 -0.77
CA LEU A 113 1.62 4.79 -1.38
C LEU A 113 0.45 4.61 -0.40
N VAL A 114 0.37 3.47 0.28
CA VAL A 114 -0.66 3.19 1.29
C VAL A 114 -0.58 4.20 2.44
N ASP A 115 0.62 4.46 2.98
CA ASP A 115 0.86 5.44 4.03
C ASP A 115 0.34 6.84 3.65
N ILE A 116 0.54 7.25 2.39
CA ILE A 116 0.01 8.52 1.89
C ILE A 116 -1.52 8.47 1.95
N VAL A 117 -2.15 7.47 1.33
CA VAL A 117 -3.60 7.38 1.23
C VAL A 117 -4.29 7.40 2.60
N LEU A 118 -3.72 6.70 3.57
CA LEU A 118 -4.23 6.64 4.94
C LEU A 118 -4.14 7.99 5.68
N ALA A 119 -3.19 8.84 5.30
CA ALA A 119 -2.96 10.16 5.87
C ALA A 119 -3.64 11.31 5.11
N LEU A 120 -4.19 11.05 3.92
CA LEU A 120 -4.97 12.05 3.16
C LEU A 120 -6.36 12.28 3.77
N SER A 121 -6.97 13.41 3.44
CA SER A 121 -8.42 13.63 3.60
C SER A 121 -9.23 12.90 2.53
N HIS A 122 -10.55 12.80 2.74
CA HIS A 122 -11.47 12.22 1.76
C HIS A 122 -11.34 12.90 0.39
N GLU A 123 -11.38 14.24 0.36
CA GLU A 123 -11.31 15.03 -0.87
C GLU A 123 -9.99 14.82 -1.61
N GLN A 124 -8.88 14.72 -0.86
CA GLN A 124 -7.56 14.48 -1.46
C GLN A 124 -7.44 13.06 -2.04
N ARG A 125 -8.02 12.05 -1.38
CA ARG A 125 -7.98 10.66 -1.88
C ARG A 125 -8.67 10.50 -3.23
N GLN A 126 -9.75 11.23 -3.49
CA GLN A 126 -10.50 11.13 -4.76
C GLN A 126 -9.68 11.48 -6.00
N VAL A 127 -8.71 12.38 -5.87
CA VAL A 127 -7.86 12.84 -6.99
C VAL A 127 -6.43 12.28 -6.92
N PHE A 128 -6.04 11.66 -5.81
CA PHE A 128 -4.66 11.31 -5.51
C PHE A 128 -4.00 10.46 -6.60
N ALA A 129 -4.63 9.35 -7.01
CA ALA A 129 -4.05 8.42 -7.98
C ALA A 129 -3.71 9.10 -9.32
N GLN A 130 -4.59 9.98 -9.80
CA GLN A 130 -4.40 10.70 -11.06
C GLN A 130 -3.30 11.77 -10.96
N GLU A 131 -3.31 12.54 -9.87
CA GLU A 131 -2.31 13.59 -9.62
C GLU A 131 -0.91 12.99 -9.42
N ILE A 132 -0.80 11.95 -8.58
CA ILE A 132 0.50 11.34 -8.29
C ILE A 132 1.11 10.67 -9.51
N TYR A 133 0.30 10.03 -10.38
CA TYR A 133 0.77 9.47 -11.64
C TYR A 133 1.42 10.53 -12.54
N THR A 134 0.84 11.73 -12.59
CA THR A 134 1.36 12.86 -13.38
C THR A 134 2.72 13.34 -12.84
N HIS A 135 2.86 13.43 -11.52
CA HIS A 135 4.11 13.80 -10.89
C HIS A 135 5.20 12.73 -11.06
N MET A 136 4.88 11.46 -10.81
CA MET A 136 5.82 10.35 -11.03
C MET A 136 6.27 10.26 -12.49
N SER A 137 5.35 10.42 -13.44
CA SER A 137 5.66 10.46 -14.88
C SER A 137 6.67 11.57 -15.22
N THR A 138 6.59 12.70 -14.54
CA THR A 138 7.53 13.81 -14.70
C THR A 138 8.92 13.45 -14.16
N VAL A 139 8.99 12.83 -12.98
CA VAL A 139 10.27 12.39 -12.39
C VAL A 139 10.91 11.28 -13.23
N CYS A 140 10.16 10.26 -13.65
CA CYS A 140 10.67 9.14 -14.44
C CYS A 140 11.24 9.62 -15.79
N ARG A 141 10.50 10.50 -16.49
CA ARG A 141 10.97 11.12 -17.73
C ARG A 141 12.26 11.92 -17.52
N ARG A 142 12.33 12.73 -16.45
CA ARG A 142 13.53 13.53 -16.17
C ARG A 142 14.74 12.65 -15.81
N SER A 143 14.53 11.60 -15.03
CA SER A 143 15.56 10.63 -14.64
C SER A 143 15.93 9.62 -15.74
N ARG A 144 15.36 9.78 -16.95
CA ARG A 144 15.59 8.92 -18.13
C ARG A 144 15.29 7.44 -17.86
N THR A 145 14.25 7.17 -17.08
CA THR A 145 13.73 5.82 -16.87
C THR A 145 12.31 5.69 -17.41
N HIS A 146 11.89 4.45 -17.63
CA HIS A 146 10.50 4.15 -17.96
C HIS A 146 9.62 4.40 -16.73
N MET A 147 8.47 5.00 -16.96
CA MET A 147 7.37 5.02 -15.99
C MET A 147 6.56 3.72 -16.12
N PHE A 148 5.81 3.34 -15.07
CA PHE A 148 4.74 2.36 -15.21
C PHE A 148 3.83 2.73 -16.39
N THR A 149 3.33 1.75 -17.15
CA THR A 149 2.21 2.02 -18.05
C THR A 149 0.98 2.40 -17.24
N ARG A 150 -0.01 3.00 -17.89
CA ARG A 150 -1.24 3.39 -17.22
C ARG A 150 -1.94 2.16 -16.62
N GLU A 151 -1.97 1.07 -17.37
CA GLU A 151 -2.57 -0.20 -16.96
C GLU A 151 -1.82 -0.83 -15.78
N GLN A 152 -0.48 -0.78 -15.78
CA GLN A 152 0.33 -1.26 -14.65
C GLN A 152 0.04 -0.44 -13.39
N PHE A 153 -0.01 0.88 -13.51
CA PHE A 153 -0.29 1.75 -12.37
C PHE A 153 -1.74 1.60 -11.87
N ASP A 154 -2.70 1.49 -12.77
CA ASP A 154 -4.10 1.23 -12.42
C ASP A 154 -4.25 -0.13 -11.73
N ALA A 155 -3.51 -1.16 -12.15
CA ALA A 155 -3.49 -2.46 -11.48
C ALA A 155 -2.88 -2.40 -10.06
N ILE A 156 -1.77 -1.67 -9.88
CA ILE A 156 -1.16 -1.44 -8.56
C ILE A 156 -2.15 -0.73 -7.64
N THR A 157 -2.71 0.40 -8.11
CA THR A 157 -3.65 1.19 -7.31
C THR A 157 -4.94 0.43 -7.01
N HIS A 158 -5.51 -0.34 -7.96
CA HIS A 158 -6.65 -1.22 -7.70
C HIS A 158 -6.34 -2.32 -6.68
N GLY A 159 -5.14 -2.87 -6.72
CA GLY A 159 -4.66 -3.83 -5.72
C GLY A 159 -4.75 -3.23 -4.32
N LEU A 160 -4.03 -2.14 -4.12
CA LEU A 160 -3.90 -1.43 -2.83
C LEU A 160 -5.21 -0.78 -2.36
N SER A 161 -6.06 -0.34 -3.28
CA SER A 161 -7.34 0.30 -2.96
C SER A 161 -8.27 -0.61 -2.16
N ARG A 162 -8.21 -1.93 -2.35
CA ARG A 162 -9.11 -2.87 -1.67
C ARG A 162 -8.77 -3.01 -0.20
N GLU A 163 -7.51 -3.31 0.10
CA GLU A 163 -7.00 -3.39 1.47
C GLU A 163 -7.19 -2.05 2.19
N THR A 164 -6.81 -0.96 1.53
CA THR A 164 -6.98 0.39 2.09
C THR A 164 -8.45 0.73 2.35
N ALA A 165 -9.37 0.34 1.46
CA ALA A 165 -10.79 0.61 1.65
C ALA A 165 -11.38 -0.20 2.80
N VAL A 166 -10.97 -1.46 3.00
CA VAL A 166 -11.39 -2.26 4.16
C VAL A 166 -10.85 -1.64 5.45
N TYR A 167 -9.58 -1.24 5.47
CA TYR A 167 -8.98 -0.53 6.59
C TYR A 167 -9.77 0.74 6.96
N LEU A 168 -10.03 1.60 5.97
CA LEU A 168 -10.73 2.86 6.18
C LEU A 168 -12.17 2.64 6.66
N ALA A 169 -12.88 1.66 6.09
CA ALA A 169 -14.23 1.31 6.52
C ALA A 169 -14.26 0.79 7.97
N ALA A 170 -13.30 -0.05 8.36
CA ALA A 170 -13.18 -0.53 9.74
C ALA A 170 -12.94 0.64 10.70
N ARG A 171 -11.98 1.51 10.39
CA ARG A 171 -11.63 2.67 11.21
C ARG A 171 -12.80 3.66 11.35
N GLU A 172 -13.49 3.97 10.26
CA GLU A 172 -14.62 4.91 10.25
C GLU A 172 -15.80 4.42 11.10
N THR A 173 -15.98 3.10 11.18
CA THR A 173 -17.08 2.47 11.93
C THR A 173 -16.71 2.13 13.38
N GLY A 174 -15.53 2.57 13.84
CA GLY A 174 -15.10 2.44 15.23
C GLY A 174 -14.46 1.10 15.59
N LEU A 175 -14.14 0.25 14.61
CA LEU A 175 -13.28 -0.91 14.83
C LEU A 175 -11.83 -0.43 15.00
N ASP A 176 -11.11 -1.10 15.89
CA ASP A 176 -9.68 -0.89 16.06
C ASP A 176 -8.94 -1.71 14.99
N VAL A 177 -8.21 -1.03 14.11
CA VAL A 177 -7.59 -1.64 12.94
C VAL A 177 -6.17 -1.11 12.78
N HIS A 178 -5.25 -2.00 12.42
CA HIS A 178 -3.91 -1.63 12.00
C HIS A 178 -3.50 -2.45 10.76
N MET A 179 -2.85 -1.78 9.82
CA MET A 179 -2.16 -2.45 8.72
C MET A 179 -0.95 -3.20 9.29
N THR A 180 -0.70 -4.41 8.80
CA THR A 180 0.41 -5.20 9.32
C THR A 180 1.69 -4.99 8.51
N SER A 181 2.83 -5.23 9.15
CA SER A 181 4.14 -5.19 8.52
C SER A 181 4.28 -6.20 7.38
N ARG A 182 5.28 -6.00 6.52
CA ARG A 182 5.62 -6.93 5.42
C ARG A 182 5.91 -8.36 5.85
N VAL A 183 6.44 -8.55 7.06
CA VAL A 183 6.72 -9.88 7.58
C VAL A 183 5.40 -10.65 7.74
N ALA A 184 4.34 -9.95 8.10
CA ALA A 184 3.00 -10.49 8.23
C ALA A 184 2.27 -10.60 6.88
N ASP A 185 2.49 -9.67 5.94
CA ASP A 185 2.03 -9.82 4.54
C ASP A 185 2.60 -11.11 3.91
N GLY A 186 3.87 -11.44 4.20
CA GLY A 186 4.46 -12.73 3.83
C GLY A 186 3.77 -13.96 4.44
N LEU A 187 3.01 -13.78 5.53
CA LEU A 187 2.14 -14.79 6.15
C LEU A 187 0.68 -14.68 5.67
N GLY A 188 0.42 -13.78 4.72
CA GLY A 188 -0.90 -13.46 4.18
C GLY A 188 -1.77 -12.73 5.20
N VAL A 189 -1.21 -11.82 5.98
CA VAL A 189 -1.98 -10.91 6.83
C VAL A 189 -1.80 -9.51 6.28
N ASP A 190 -2.88 -8.89 5.84
CA ASP A 190 -2.89 -7.52 5.34
C ASP A 190 -3.12 -6.53 6.51
N MET A 191 -3.99 -6.92 7.45
CA MET A 191 -4.37 -6.12 8.61
C MET A 191 -4.87 -6.99 9.76
N GLN A 192 -4.86 -6.47 10.98
CA GLN A 192 -5.66 -7.01 12.08
C GLN A 192 -6.80 -6.05 12.40
N VAL A 193 -7.98 -6.60 12.67
CA VAL A 193 -9.19 -5.84 13.03
C VAL A 193 -9.74 -6.38 14.35
N ARG A 194 -9.97 -5.49 15.31
CA ARG A 194 -10.51 -5.76 16.64
C ARG A 194 -11.80 -5.00 16.87
N ASP A 195 -12.77 -5.72 17.43
CA ASP A 195 -13.98 -5.13 17.97
C ASP A 195 -13.75 -4.73 19.43
N GLY A 196 -13.78 -3.43 19.72
CA GLY A 196 -13.56 -2.90 21.06
C GLY A 196 -14.61 -3.35 22.08
N ALA A 197 -15.82 -3.73 21.65
CA ALA A 197 -16.88 -4.19 22.55
C ALA A 197 -16.63 -5.62 23.05
N SER A 198 -16.11 -6.50 22.20
CA SER A 198 -15.83 -7.90 22.54
C SER A 198 -14.36 -8.17 22.88
N ASP A 199 -13.47 -7.20 22.63
CA ASP A 199 -12.01 -7.34 22.66
C ASP A 199 -11.49 -8.52 21.81
N ARG A 200 -12.30 -8.96 20.84
CA ARG A 200 -11.94 -10.03 19.91
C ARG A 200 -11.37 -9.43 18.63
N TYR A 201 -10.31 -10.04 18.12
CA TYR A 201 -9.67 -9.61 16.88
C TYR A 201 -9.50 -10.75 15.87
N ILE A 202 -9.37 -10.40 14.60
CA ILE A 202 -9.03 -11.30 13.49
C ILE A 202 -7.85 -10.74 12.69
N ASN A 203 -7.08 -11.64 12.07
CA ASN A 203 -6.13 -11.30 11.01
C ASN A 203 -6.87 -11.45 9.68
N ILE A 204 -6.66 -10.54 8.72
CA ILE A 204 -7.43 -10.51 7.47
C ILE A 204 -6.50 -10.57 6.26
N ASP A 205 -6.91 -11.32 5.25
CA ASP A 205 -6.38 -11.32 3.87
C ASP A 205 -7.50 -10.94 2.90
N CYS A 206 -7.40 -9.75 2.31
CA CYS A 206 -8.40 -9.13 1.44
C CYS A 206 -8.23 -9.60 -0.01
N LYS A 207 -9.13 -10.46 -0.46
CA LYS A 207 -9.14 -10.99 -1.84
C LYS A 207 -10.25 -10.36 -2.67
N THR A 208 -10.01 -10.15 -3.97
CA THR A 208 -11.12 -9.91 -4.92
C THR A 208 -12.03 -11.14 -4.91
N THR A 209 -13.30 -10.98 -5.26
CA THR A 209 -14.23 -12.12 -5.40
C THR A 209 -13.62 -13.26 -6.21
N GLY A 210 -13.03 -12.97 -7.37
CA GLY A 210 -12.39 -14.01 -8.21
C GLY A 210 -11.18 -14.67 -7.55
N ALA A 211 -10.32 -13.92 -6.86
CA ALA A 211 -9.17 -14.48 -6.15
C ALA A 211 -9.59 -15.29 -4.92
N TYR A 212 -10.62 -14.85 -4.21
CA TYR A 212 -11.21 -15.56 -3.08
C TYR A 212 -11.76 -16.92 -3.52
N LEU A 213 -12.59 -16.95 -4.57
CA LEU A 213 -13.18 -18.18 -5.09
C LEU A 213 -12.11 -19.19 -5.52
N ARG A 214 -11.10 -18.73 -6.25
CA ARG A 214 -9.96 -19.59 -6.62
C ARG A 214 -9.25 -20.13 -5.39
N ARG A 215 -9.00 -19.28 -4.39
CA ARG A 215 -8.28 -19.70 -3.19
C ARG A 215 -9.07 -20.71 -2.36
N VAL A 216 -10.38 -20.54 -2.22
CA VAL A 216 -11.26 -21.51 -1.54
C VAL A 216 -11.22 -22.86 -2.27
N GLU A 217 -11.29 -22.86 -3.59
CA GLU A 217 -11.20 -24.09 -4.40
C GLU A 217 -9.82 -24.77 -4.30
N GLU A 218 -8.73 -23.99 -4.29
CA GLU A 218 -7.38 -24.52 -4.04
C GLU A 218 -7.30 -25.21 -2.67
N LEU A 219 -7.79 -24.57 -1.61
CA LEU A 219 -7.79 -25.12 -0.26
C LEU A 219 -8.62 -26.41 -0.16
N ARG A 220 -9.73 -26.50 -0.89
CA ARG A 220 -10.51 -27.75 -1.02
C ARG A 220 -9.68 -28.85 -1.68
N ARG A 221 -9.03 -28.56 -2.81
CA ARG A 221 -8.16 -29.52 -3.52
C ARG A 221 -6.96 -29.96 -2.69
N GLU A 222 -6.40 -29.06 -1.88
CA GLU A 222 -5.33 -29.34 -0.92
C GLU A 222 -5.81 -30.16 0.30
N GLY A 223 -7.12 -30.45 0.42
CA GLY A 223 -7.69 -31.16 1.57
C GLY A 223 -7.73 -30.33 2.86
N ARG A 224 -7.55 -29.01 2.75
CA ARG A 224 -7.54 -28.06 3.88
C ARG A 224 -8.91 -27.49 4.20
N LEU A 225 -9.87 -27.63 3.29
CA LEU A 225 -11.29 -27.33 3.50
C LEU A 225 -12.13 -28.53 3.05
N ARG A 226 -13.16 -28.85 3.83
CA ARG A 226 -14.21 -29.80 3.45
C ARG A 226 -15.28 -29.13 2.59
N GLU A 227 -16.08 -29.94 1.89
CA GLU A 227 -17.19 -29.46 1.04
C GLU A 227 -18.20 -28.58 1.80
N ASP A 228 -18.52 -28.92 3.06
CA ASP A 228 -19.41 -28.12 3.91
C ASP A 228 -18.79 -26.75 4.27
N GLU A 229 -17.48 -26.71 4.49
CA GLU A 229 -16.74 -25.47 4.78
C GLU A 229 -16.64 -24.58 3.54
N VAL A 230 -16.45 -25.17 2.36
CA VAL A 230 -16.50 -24.46 1.08
C VAL A 230 -17.87 -23.83 0.87
N ALA A 231 -18.96 -24.59 1.04
CA ALA A 231 -20.31 -24.05 0.91
C ALA A 231 -20.54 -22.85 1.86
N GLN A 232 -20.11 -22.97 3.13
CA GLN A 232 -20.20 -21.87 4.09
C GLN A 232 -19.34 -20.66 3.69
N ALA A 233 -18.11 -20.89 3.22
CA ALA A 233 -17.21 -19.85 2.76
C ALA A 233 -17.80 -19.04 1.58
N LEU A 234 -18.43 -19.75 0.63
CA LEU A 234 -19.08 -19.14 -0.53
C LEU A 234 -20.31 -18.32 -0.13
N THR A 235 -21.11 -18.80 0.82
CA THR A 235 -22.29 -18.07 1.32
C THR A 235 -21.90 -16.84 2.14
N ARG A 236 -20.90 -16.95 3.02
CA ARG A 236 -20.55 -15.87 3.96
C ARG A 236 -19.66 -14.80 3.34
N GLY A 237 -18.81 -15.19 2.37
CA GLY A 237 -17.79 -14.33 1.80
C GLY A 237 -16.53 -14.20 2.67
N TYR A 238 -16.37 -15.06 3.67
CA TYR A 238 -15.14 -15.13 4.47
C TYR A 238 -14.95 -16.53 5.09
N ILE A 239 -13.69 -16.91 5.35
CA ILE A 239 -13.34 -18.16 6.05
C ILE A 239 -11.98 -18.07 6.74
N GLU A 240 -11.83 -18.67 7.92
CA GLU A 240 -10.54 -18.80 8.59
C GLU A 240 -9.71 -19.93 7.97
N VAL A 241 -8.43 -19.66 7.74
CA VAL A 241 -7.43 -20.61 7.27
C VAL A 241 -6.16 -20.50 8.12
N LEU A 242 -5.37 -21.57 8.13
CA LEU A 242 -4.02 -21.55 8.70
C LEU A 242 -2.99 -21.30 7.59
N ASN A 243 -2.36 -20.14 7.57
CA ASN A 243 -1.23 -19.83 6.69
C ASN A 243 0.10 -20.11 7.40
N GLY A 244 1.16 -20.37 6.62
CA GLY A 244 2.51 -20.68 7.14
C GLY A 244 2.79 -22.17 7.35
N HIS A 245 4.01 -22.48 7.80
CA HIS A 245 4.50 -23.85 8.00
C HIS A 245 4.90 -24.10 9.46
N ARG A 246 4.50 -25.26 9.99
CA ARG A 246 4.90 -25.76 11.32
C ARG A 246 4.72 -24.72 12.44
N LYS A 247 5.81 -24.16 12.97
CA LYS A 247 5.81 -23.28 14.17
C LYS A 247 5.37 -21.84 13.87
N ASP A 248 5.34 -21.45 12.60
CA ASP A 248 4.99 -20.10 12.16
C ASP A 248 3.57 -20.04 11.58
N GLN A 249 2.69 -20.95 12.01
CA GLN A 249 1.31 -20.95 11.55
C GLN A 249 0.53 -19.77 12.12
N VAL A 250 -0.15 -19.05 11.24
CA VAL A 250 -1.01 -17.92 11.57
C VAL A 250 -2.41 -18.21 11.08
N ARG A 251 -3.39 -18.01 11.95
CA ARG A 251 -4.80 -18.05 11.58
C ARG A 251 -5.16 -16.74 10.90
N VAL A 252 -5.69 -16.81 9.70
CA VAL A 252 -6.05 -15.68 8.85
C VAL A 252 -7.45 -15.87 8.33
N VAL A 253 -8.28 -14.84 8.37
CA VAL A 253 -9.57 -14.81 7.71
C VAL A 253 -9.36 -14.34 6.28
N LEU A 254 -9.54 -15.25 5.32
CA LEU A 254 -9.71 -14.87 3.92
C LEU A 254 -11.02 -14.11 3.81
N PHE A 255 -10.96 -12.86 3.34
CA PHE A 255 -12.10 -11.95 3.28
C PHE A 255 -12.35 -11.52 1.83
N ALA A 256 -13.52 -11.86 1.30
CA ALA A 256 -13.90 -11.50 -0.06
C ALA A 256 -14.39 -10.05 -0.11
N VAL A 257 -13.69 -9.22 -0.87
CA VAL A 257 -14.14 -7.89 -1.25
C VAL A 257 -15.12 -8.02 -2.42
N VAL A 258 -16.41 -7.90 -2.11
CA VAL A 258 -17.53 -8.01 -3.07
C VAL A 258 -18.15 -6.64 -3.27
N THR A 259 -17.70 -5.90 -4.28
CA THR A 259 -18.11 -4.50 -4.53
C THR A 259 -19.60 -4.36 -4.81
N GLU A 260 -20.24 -5.36 -5.41
CA GLU A 260 -21.68 -5.38 -5.66
C GLU A 260 -22.48 -5.37 -4.34
N ALA A 261 -21.95 -6.03 -3.31
CA ALA A 261 -22.57 -6.09 -1.99
C ALA A 261 -22.13 -4.92 -1.12
N MET A 262 -20.83 -4.60 -1.09
CA MET A 262 -20.19 -3.65 -0.16
C MET A 262 -20.11 -2.22 -0.70
N GLY A 263 -20.62 -1.97 -1.91
CA GLY A 263 -20.45 -0.71 -2.61
C GLY A 263 -19.16 -0.66 -3.44
N GLU A 264 -19.13 0.25 -4.40
CA GLU A 264 -17.95 0.52 -5.21
C GLU A 264 -16.82 1.11 -4.35
N ILE A 265 -15.58 0.90 -4.80
CA ILE A 265 -14.42 1.58 -4.23
C ILE A 265 -14.12 2.82 -5.05
N ARG A 266 -14.14 4.00 -4.41
CA ARG A 266 -13.84 5.29 -5.03
C ARG A 266 -12.89 6.07 -4.15
N GLY A 267 -11.75 6.51 -4.70
CA GLY A 267 -10.71 7.18 -3.93
C GLY A 267 -10.29 6.35 -2.71
N PHE A 268 -10.03 5.06 -2.91
CA PHE A 268 -9.59 4.13 -1.86
C PHE A 268 -10.61 3.87 -0.74
N GLU A 269 -11.87 4.25 -0.89
CA GLU A 269 -12.93 4.05 0.11
C GLU A 269 -14.14 3.33 -0.47
N PHE A 270 -14.80 2.51 0.34
CA PHE A 270 -16.10 1.95 -0.02
C PHE A 270 -17.19 3.02 0.07
N THR A 271 -18.13 3.01 -0.87
CA THR A 271 -19.33 3.86 -0.78
C THR A 271 -20.32 3.41 0.29
N ARG A 272 -20.18 2.18 0.83
CA ARG A 272 -21.03 1.63 1.88
C ARG A 272 -20.20 0.98 3.00
N THR A 273 -19.53 1.83 3.79
CA THR A 273 -18.64 1.40 4.88
C THR A 273 -19.37 0.60 5.98
N ASP A 274 -20.66 0.88 6.20
CA ASP A 274 -21.55 0.15 7.10
C ASP A 274 -21.65 -1.35 6.78
N LEU A 275 -21.70 -1.70 5.50
CA LEU A 275 -21.79 -3.10 5.07
C LEU A 275 -20.48 -3.85 5.24
N VAL A 276 -19.36 -3.19 5.01
CA VAL A 276 -18.03 -3.75 5.26
C VAL A 276 -17.88 -4.02 6.75
N ALA A 277 -18.22 -3.04 7.60
CA ALA A 277 -18.17 -3.19 9.06
C ALA A 277 -19.07 -4.30 9.57
N GLY A 278 -20.30 -4.41 9.05
CA GLY A 278 -21.21 -5.51 9.37
C GLY A 278 -20.58 -6.88 9.07
N LYS A 279 -19.92 -7.01 7.91
CA LYS A 279 -19.19 -8.23 7.52
C LYS A 279 -17.96 -8.50 8.39
N LEU A 280 -17.22 -7.47 8.79
CA LEU A 280 -16.11 -7.61 9.73
C LEU A 280 -16.62 -8.07 11.11
N HIS A 281 -17.70 -7.52 11.63
CA HIS A 281 -18.31 -7.98 12.88
C HIS A 281 -18.83 -9.42 12.79
N GLU A 282 -19.40 -9.84 11.66
CA GLU A 282 -19.75 -11.25 11.43
C GLU A 282 -18.51 -12.15 11.51
N ALA A 283 -17.42 -11.78 10.83
CA ALA A 283 -16.17 -12.54 10.84
C ALA A 283 -15.51 -12.57 12.24
N ILE A 284 -15.50 -11.46 12.97
CA ILE A 284 -15.00 -11.39 14.35
C ILE A 284 -15.85 -12.26 15.27
N ARG A 285 -17.19 -12.24 15.14
CA ARG A 285 -18.06 -13.12 15.93
C ARG A 285 -17.76 -14.60 15.66
N ALA A 286 -17.53 -14.96 14.39
CA ALA A 286 -17.24 -16.33 13.99
C ALA A 286 -15.83 -16.80 14.44
N TYR A 287 -14.79 -15.99 14.21
CA TYR A 287 -13.38 -16.43 14.30
C TYR A 287 -12.49 -15.61 15.23
N GLY A 288 -13.03 -14.54 15.84
CA GLY A 288 -12.26 -13.62 16.65
C GLY A 288 -11.57 -14.27 17.86
N ARG A 289 -10.38 -13.81 18.20
CA ARG A 289 -9.56 -14.30 19.32
C ARG A 289 -9.29 -13.20 20.33
N HIS A 290 -8.92 -13.58 21.55
CA HIS A 290 -8.56 -12.68 22.66
C HIS A 290 -7.21 -13.09 23.30
N ASP A 291 -6.29 -13.66 22.52
CA ASP A 291 -5.02 -14.23 22.99
C ASP A 291 -3.88 -13.20 23.16
N GLY A 292 -4.20 -11.91 23.13
CA GLY A 292 -3.23 -10.81 23.29
C GLY A 292 -2.24 -10.66 22.14
N GLN A 293 -2.47 -11.31 20.98
CA GLN A 293 -1.62 -11.16 19.79
C GLN A 293 -2.14 -10.08 18.80
N PHE A 294 -3.07 -9.24 19.24
CA PHE A 294 -3.41 -8.01 18.54
C PHE A 294 -2.24 -7.05 18.68
N TYR A 295 -1.76 -6.47 17.57
CA TYR A 295 -0.49 -5.73 17.41
C TYR A 295 0.77 -6.58 17.30
N ARG A 296 0.65 -7.91 17.15
CA ARG A 296 1.82 -8.78 16.93
C ARG A 296 2.65 -8.36 15.70
N TYR A 297 1.99 -7.73 14.73
CA TYR A 297 2.55 -7.44 13.42
C TYR A 297 2.61 -5.95 13.11
N GLU A 298 2.60 -5.07 14.12
CA GLU A 298 2.78 -3.64 13.87
C GLU A 298 4.03 -3.37 13.03
N ALA A 299 3.91 -2.39 12.12
CA ALA A 299 4.94 -1.96 11.18
C ALA A 299 5.98 -1.05 11.83
#